data_AF-A0A550D223-F1
#
_entry.id   AF-A0A550D223-F1
#
_cell.length_a   1.000
_cell.length_b   1.000
_cell.length_c   1.000
_cell.angle_alpha   90.00
_cell.angle_beta   90.00
_cell.angle_gamma   90.00
#
_symmetry.space_group_name_H-M   'P 1'
#
loop_
_entity.id
_entity.type
_entity.pdbx_description
1 polymer ?
#
loop_
_entity_poly.entity_id
_entity_poly.type
_entity_poly.pdbx_seq_one_letter_code
_entity_poly.pdbx_strand_id
1 'polypeptide(L)'
;MIVVTAQTSISQALSGIATSIIDAIPSIILFVIILLIGYIVGNIVAYSIKTFLGRIFREEHVRASVDIIAGTVKALIILIALSIALSFLQLGSASVYIQDIANYLPKLAGAIVLLTIGLTLVNILVDYMQKQIGSSSSEPLMTAIFNVLRFGLYAAIITVAAALAIFSVIPYVDPYVFYAVILGAVILYAA
;
A
#
# COMPACT_ATOMS: atom_id res chain seq x y z
N MET A 1 -23.04 -36.74 37.15
CA MET A 1 -22.88 -36.99 35.70
C MET A 1 -22.57 -35.72 34.89
N ILE A 2 -23.00 -34.52 35.32
CA ILE A 2 -22.77 -33.24 34.61
C ILE A 2 -21.32 -32.69 34.78
N VAL A 3 -20.63 -33.00 35.88
CA VAL A 3 -19.25 -32.53 36.14
C VAL A 3 -18.20 -33.29 35.31
N VAL A 4 -18.46 -34.58 35.02
CA VAL A 4 -17.55 -35.44 34.25
C VAL A 4 -17.55 -35.06 32.76
N THR A 5 -18.71 -34.65 32.20
CA THR A 5 -18.79 -34.15 30.83
C THR A 5 -18.13 -32.79 30.64
N ALA A 6 -18.13 -31.92 31.65
CA ALA A 6 -17.44 -30.62 31.59
C ALA A 6 -15.90 -30.76 31.58
N GLN A 7 -15.35 -31.72 32.35
CA GLN A 7 -13.91 -32.02 32.34
C GLN A 7 -13.45 -32.62 31.01
N THR A 8 -14.27 -33.47 30.37
CA THR A 8 -13.94 -33.99 29.02
C THR A 8 -13.91 -32.87 27.97
N SER A 9 -14.80 -31.87 28.07
CA SER A 9 -14.87 -30.76 27.11
C SER A 9 -13.65 -29.83 27.16
N ILE A 10 -13.16 -29.51 28.37
CA ILE A 10 -11.96 -28.66 28.54
C ILE A 10 -10.71 -29.43 28.09
N SER A 11 -10.56 -30.69 28.49
CA SER A 11 -9.44 -31.53 28.06
C SER A 11 -9.42 -31.73 26.54
N GLN A 12 -10.59 -31.85 25.89
CA GLN A 12 -10.71 -31.94 24.44
C GLN A 12 -10.39 -30.61 23.75
N ALA A 13 -10.80 -29.48 24.30
CA ALA A 13 -10.46 -28.15 23.77
C ALA A 13 -8.95 -27.86 23.85
N LEU A 14 -8.31 -28.18 24.98
CA LEU A 14 -6.86 -28.06 25.16
C LEU A 14 -6.09 -28.99 24.20
N SER A 15 -6.55 -30.23 24.05
CA SER A 15 -5.97 -31.17 23.09
C SER A 15 -6.12 -30.67 21.65
N GLY A 16 -7.29 -30.13 21.28
CA GLY A 16 -7.54 -29.55 19.96
C GLY A 16 -6.69 -28.32 19.64
N ILE A 17 -6.39 -27.48 20.64
CA ILE A 17 -5.43 -26.37 20.47
C ILE A 17 -4.01 -26.91 20.30
N ALA A 18 -3.61 -27.89 21.10
CA ALA A 18 -2.29 -28.49 21.02
C ALA A 18 -2.04 -29.13 19.64
N THR A 19 -3.01 -29.88 19.10
CA THR A 19 -2.92 -30.45 17.76
C THR A 19 -2.88 -29.37 16.69
N SER A 20 -3.72 -28.32 16.80
CA SER A 20 -3.72 -27.20 15.84
C SER A 20 -2.38 -26.46 15.78
N ILE A 21 -1.67 -26.32 16.92
CA ILE A 21 -0.33 -25.70 16.95
C ILE A 21 0.69 -26.61 16.27
N ILE A 22 0.63 -27.92 16.52
CA ILE A 22 1.55 -28.90 15.90
C ILE A 22 1.33 -28.96 14.38
N ASP A 23 0.07 -28.98 13.95
CA ASP A 23 -0.31 -29.00 12.53
C ASP A 23 0.04 -27.70 11.80
N ALA A 24 0.18 -26.59 12.53
CA ALA A 24 0.62 -25.32 11.96
C ALA A 24 2.13 -25.25 11.68
N ILE A 25 2.96 -26.09 12.32
CA ILE A 25 4.44 -26.04 12.21
C ILE A 25 4.91 -26.09 10.75
N PRO A 26 4.44 -27.03 9.89
CA PRO A 26 4.84 -27.07 8.49
C PRO A 26 4.50 -25.77 7.73
N SER A 27 3.33 -25.18 8.01
CA SER A 27 2.89 -23.94 7.37
C SER A 27 3.73 -22.73 7.80
N ILE A 28 4.17 -22.69 9.07
CA ILE A 28 5.07 -21.65 9.59
C ILE A 28 6.44 -21.73 8.90
N ILE A 29 6.98 -22.93 8.70
CA ILE A 29 8.25 -23.13 7.99
C ILE A 29 8.14 -22.58 6.56
N LEU A 30 7.05 -22.90 5.87
CA LEU A 30 6.80 -22.43 4.51
C LEU A 30 6.62 -20.91 4.45
N PHE A 31 5.88 -20.32 5.40
CA PHE A 31 5.77 -18.88 5.57
C PHE A 31 7.14 -18.20 5.68
N VAL A 32 8.01 -18.72 6.55
CA VAL A 32 9.36 -18.16 6.76
C VAL A 32 10.19 -18.26 5.47
N ILE A 33 10.15 -19.38 4.76
CA ILE A 33 10.89 -19.57 3.50
C ILE A 33 10.44 -18.57 2.44
N ILE A 34 9.12 -18.42 2.24
CA ILE A 34 8.57 -17.48 1.25
C ILE A 34 8.98 -16.04 1.59
N LEU A 35 8.88 -15.67 2.86
CA LEU A 35 9.25 -14.32 3.32
C LEU A 35 10.74 -14.04 3.11
N LEU A 36 11.60 -15.03 3.36
CA LEU A 36 13.05 -14.94 3.15
C LEU A 36 13.38 -14.76 1.66
N ILE A 37 12.74 -15.54 0.78
CA ILE A 37 12.89 -15.40 -0.68
C ILE A 37 12.42 -14.01 -1.12
N GLY A 38 11.25 -13.56 -0.67
CA GLY A 38 10.71 -12.24 -0.99
C GLY A 38 11.64 -11.10 -0.59
N TYR A 39 12.22 -11.19 0.61
CA TYR A 39 13.21 -10.22 1.09
C TYR A 39 14.48 -10.19 0.22
N ILE A 40 15.01 -11.36 -0.15
CA ILE A 40 16.18 -11.47 -1.03
C ILE A 40 15.87 -10.85 -2.40
N VAL A 41 14.76 -11.25 -3.03
CA VAL A 41 14.34 -10.74 -4.35
C VAL A 41 14.13 -9.24 -4.29
N GLY A 42 13.46 -8.74 -3.25
CA GLY A 42 13.23 -7.30 -3.06
C GLY A 42 14.53 -6.51 -2.96
N ASN A 43 15.54 -7.02 -2.25
CA ASN A 43 16.85 -6.40 -2.17
C ASN A 43 17.59 -6.40 -3.51
N ILE A 44 17.58 -7.51 -4.24
CA ILE A 44 18.24 -7.65 -5.53
C ILE A 44 17.62 -6.67 -6.55
N VAL A 45 16.30 -6.61 -6.62
CA VAL A 45 15.60 -5.70 -7.55
C VAL A 45 15.87 -4.24 -7.18
N ALA A 46 15.79 -3.88 -5.91
CA ALA A 46 16.07 -2.51 -5.47
C ALA A 46 17.51 -2.09 -5.76
N TYR A 47 18.48 -2.97 -5.51
CA TYR A 47 19.88 -2.74 -5.85
C TYR A 47 20.08 -2.57 -7.37
N SER A 48 19.40 -3.40 -8.16
CA SER A 48 19.42 -3.31 -9.62
C SER A 48 18.91 -1.95 -10.08
N ILE A 49 17.75 -1.50 -9.58
CA ILE A 49 17.17 -0.19 -9.90
C ILE A 49 18.15 0.94 -9.56
N LYS A 50 18.71 0.95 -8.35
CA LYS A 50 19.69 1.98 -7.95
C LYS A 50 20.92 1.99 -8.87
N THR A 51 21.40 0.82 -9.25
CA THR A 51 22.57 0.69 -10.12
C THR A 51 22.29 1.16 -11.54
N PHE A 52 21.15 0.76 -12.12
CA PHE A 52 20.79 1.15 -13.49
C PHE A 52 20.40 2.62 -13.58
N LEU A 53 19.48 3.10 -12.74
CA LEU A 53 19.03 4.49 -12.78
C LEU A 53 20.12 5.45 -12.29
N GLY A 54 20.94 5.06 -11.31
CA GLY A 54 22.07 5.87 -10.86
C GLY A 54 23.18 6.05 -11.90
N ARG A 55 23.28 5.15 -12.90
CA ARG A 55 24.18 5.33 -14.05
C ARG A 55 23.62 6.31 -15.08
N ILE A 56 22.29 6.37 -15.23
CA ILE A 56 21.61 7.26 -16.19
C ILE A 56 21.53 8.68 -15.64
N PHE A 57 21.16 8.82 -14.37
CA PHE A 57 20.98 10.11 -13.72
C PHE A 57 22.12 10.37 -12.73
N ARG A 58 23.17 11.05 -13.22
CA ARG A 58 24.40 11.36 -12.44
C ARG A 58 24.27 12.59 -11.55
N GLU A 59 23.17 13.33 -11.66
CA GLU A 59 22.92 14.54 -10.88
C GLU A 59 22.50 14.19 -9.44
N GLU A 60 23.10 14.86 -8.44
CA GLU A 60 22.81 14.60 -7.02
C GLU A 60 21.34 14.84 -6.66
N HIS A 61 20.70 15.81 -7.30
CA HIS A 61 19.27 16.10 -7.12
C HIS A 61 18.35 14.94 -7.53
N VAL A 62 18.80 14.06 -8.44
CA VAL A 62 18.00 12.93 -8.94
C VAL A 62 18.26 11.64 -8.13
N ARG A 63 19.38 11.53 -7.40
CA ARG A 63 19.67 10.36 -6.55
C ARG A 63 18.59 10.14 -5.48
N ALA A 64 18.07 11.22 -4.89
CA ALA A 64 16.99 11.12 -3.91
C ALA A 64 15.72 10.48 -4.52
N SER A 65 15.36 10.87 -5.75
CA SER A 65 14.23 10.29 -6.48
C SER A 65 14.47 8.81 -6.83
N VAL A 66 15.69 8.44 -7.22
CA VAL A 66 16.06 7.04 -7.51
C VAL A 66 15.99 6.17 -6.26
N ASP A 67 16.44 6.68 -5.11
CA ASP A 67 16.37 5.96 -3.84
C ASP A 67 14.92 5.76 -3.38
N ILE A 68 14.05 6.76 -3.57
CA ILE A 68 12.61 6.64 -3.29
C ILE A 68 11.98 5.58 -4.19
N ILE A 69 12.24 5.60 -5.50
CA ILE A 69 11.68 4.62 -6.45
C ILE A 69 12.16 3.20 -6.09
N ALA A 70 13.45 3.01 -5.86
CA ALA A 70 14.01 1.71 -5.49
C ALA A 70 13.46 1.23 -4.13
N GLY A 71 13.30 2.13 -3.16
CA GLY A 71 12.69 1.83 -1.87
C GLY A 71 11.23 1.41 -1.99
N THR A 72 10.45 2.13 -2.79
CA THR A 72 9.04 1.81 -3.07
C THR A 72 8.90 0.45 -3.74
N VAL A 73 9.72 0.15 -4.76
CA VAL A 73 9.69 -1.16 -5.42
C VAL A 73 10.10 -2.29 -4.47
N LYS A 74 11.10 -2.06 -3.61
CA LYS A 74 11.46 -3.01 -2.56
C LYS A 74 10.27 -3.29 -1.62
N ALA A 75 9.62 -2.24 -1.15
CA ALA A 75 8.48 -2.34 -0.25
C ALA A 75 7.32 -3.11 -0.92
N LEU A 76 7.03 -2.82 -2.19
CA LEU A 76 6.04 -3.57 -2.99
C LEU A 76 6.33 -5.07 -3.00
N ILE A 77 7.56 -5.45 -3.36
CA ILE A 77 7.94 -6.87 -3.48
C ILE A 77 7.80 -7.56 -2.13
N ILE A 78 8.23 -6.91 -1.04
CA ILE A 78 8.12 -7.45 0.31
C ILE A 78 6.66 -7.59 0.73
N LEU A 79 5.80 -6.60 0.45
CA LEU A 79 4.37 -6.66 0.78
C LEU A 79 3.65 -7.77 0.01
N ILE A 80 3.97 -7.94 -1.26
CA ILE A 80 3.43 -9.04 -2.08
C ILE A 80 3.93 -10.39 -1.57
N ALA A 81 5.22 -10.51 -1.24
CA ALA A 81 5.76 -11.74 -0.68
C ALA A 81 5.14 -12.07 0.68
N LEU A 82 4.93 -11.07 1.54
CA LEU A 82 4.26 -11.22 2.83
C LEU A 82 2.79 -11.64 2.65
N SER A 83 2.08 -11.04 1.69
CA SER A 83 0.72 -11.44 1.30
C SER A 83 0.68 -12.93 0.96
N ILE A 84 1.53 -13.36 0.02
CA ILE A 84 1.61 -14.76 -0.41
C ILE A 84 1.95 -15.65 0.79
N ALA A 85 2.97 -15.30 1.59
CA ALA A 85 3.39 -16.09 2.74
C ALA A 85 2.23 -16.27 3.74
N LEU A 86 1.50 -15.20 4.06
CA LEU A 86 0.36 -15.25 4.97
C LEU A 86 -0.78 -16.12 4.43
N SER A 87 -1.02 -16.15 3.12
CA SER A 87 -2.02 -17.04 2.51
C SER A 87 -1.73 -18.53 2.74
N PHE A 88 -0.47 -18.91 2.96
CA PHE A 88 -0.08 -20.28 3.27
C PHE A 88 -0.10 -20.60 4.77
N LEU A 89 -0.21 -19.59 5.64
CA LEU A 89 -0.16 -19.77 7.08
C LEU A 89 -1.49 -20.31 7.61
N GLN A 90 -1.48 -21.54 8.13
CA GLN A 90 -2.68 -22.23 8.60
C GLN A 90 -2.70 -22.30 10.12
N LEU A 91 -3.45 -21.38 10.76
CA LEU A 91 -3.56 -21.25 12.22
C LEU A 91 -4.94 -21.72 12.74
N GLY A 92 -5.57 -22.66 12.05
CA GLY A 92 -6.92 -23.12 12.38
C GLY A 92 -7.95 -22.01 12.24
N SER A 93 -8.69 -21.72 13.32
CA SER A 93 -9.74 -20.68 13.36
C SER A 93 -9.22 -19.26 13.13
N ALA A 94 -7.93 -18.99 13.38
CA ALA A 94 -7.33 -17.68 13.10
C ALA A 94 -7.00 -17.46 11.62
N SER A 95 -7.04 -18.52 10.79
CA SER A 95 -6.64 -18.43 9.37
C SER A 95 -7.50 -17.46 8.57
N VAL A 96 -8.76 -17.24 8.94
CA VAL A 96 -9.65 -16.28 8.27
C VAL A 96 -9.08 -14.86 8.36
N TYR A 97 -8.73 -14.42 9.56
CA TYR A 97 -8.14 -13.10 9.78
C TYR A 97 -6.78 -12.95 9.10
N ILE A 98 -5.98 -14.01 9.10
CA ILE A 98 -4.69 -14.01 8.40
C ILE A 98 -4.86 -13.88 6.89
N GLN A 99 -5.88 -14.53 6.32
CA GLN A 99 -6.21 -14.38 4.90
C GLN A 99 -6.74 -12.98 4.58
N ASP A 100 -7.51 -12.36 5.46
CA ASP A 100 -7.95 -10.97 5.28
C ASP A 100 -6.74 -10.02 5.26
N ILE A 101 -5.77 -10.22 6.16
CA ILE A 101 -4.51 -9.47 6.15
C ILE A 101 -3.71 -9.74 4.87
N ALA A 102 -3.61 -11.01 4.45
CA ALA A 102 -2.93 -11.39 3.21
C ALA A 102 -3.54 -10.67 1.99
N ASN A 103 -4.87 -10.60 1.90
CA ASN A 103 -5.59 -9.93 0.81
C ASN A 103 -5.48 -8.40 0.87
N TYR A 104 -5.22 -7.85 2.05
CA TYR A 104 -5.05 -6.43 2.27
C TYR A 104 -3.69 -5.91 1.80
N LEU A 105 -2.60 -6.64 2.07
CA LEU A 105 -1.24 -6.17 1.80
C LEU A 105 -0.96 -5.74 0.34
N PRO A 106 -1.44 -6.45 -0.70
CA PRO A 106 -1.27 -6.02 -2.09
C PRO A 106 -2.00 -4.70 -2.38
N LYS A 107 -3.16 -4.46 -1.75
CA LYS A 107 -3.92 -3.22 -1.91
C LYS A 107 -3.18 -2.05 -1.27
N LEU A 108 -2.62 -2.26 -0.09
CA LEU A 108 -1.73 -1.30 0.56
C LEU A 108 -0.51 -0.99 -0.32
N ALA A 109 0.08 -2.02 -0.92
CA ALA A 109 1.20 -1.89 -1.84
C ALA A 109 0.80 -1.02 -3.06
N GLY A 110 -0.38 -1.27 -3.64
CA GLY A 110 -0.95 -0.46 -4.72
C GLY A 110 -1.15 1.00 -4.33
N ALA A 111 -1.67 1.27 -3.12
CA ALA A 111 -1.84 2.64 -2.63
C ALA A 111 -0.51 3.39 -2.47
N ILE A 112 0.54 2.74 -1.95
CA ILE A 112 1.87 3.36 -1.83
C ILE A 112 2.40 3.78 -3.20
N VAL A 113 2.23 2.92 -4.22
CA VAL A 113 2.62 3.23 -5.60
C VAL A 113 1.80 4.38 -6.16
N LEU A 114 0.49 4.36 -5.94
CA LEU A 114 -0.42 5.39 -6.43
C LEU A 114 -0.10 6.75 -5.81
N LEU A 115 0.28 6.80 -4.53
CA LEU A 115 0.73 8.04 -3.89
C LEU A 115 2.11 8.50 -4.38
N THR A 116 3.07 7.60 -4.53
CA THR A 116 4.43 7.99 -4.95
C THR A 116 4.51 8.37 -6.43
N ILE A 117 3.98 7.52 -7.31
CA ILE A 117 4.02 7.73 -8.76
C ILE A 117 2.87 8.62 -9.21
N GLY A 118 1.66 8.40 -8.69
CA GLY A 118 0.48 9.14 -9.12
C GLY A 118 0.58 10.64 -8.83
N LEU A 119 1.02 11.04 -7.63
CA LEU A 119 1.22 12.46 -7.33
C LEU A 119 2.29 13.10 -8.24
N THR A 120 3.34 12.35 -8.57
CA THR A 120 4.37 12.80 -9.52
C THR A 120 3.79 12.99 -10.93
N LEU A 121 2.97 12.04 -11.40
CA LEU A 121 2.30 12.12 -12.70
C LEU A 121 1.37 13.33 -12.82
N VAL A 122 0.68 13.72 -11.74
CA VAL A 122 -0.17 14.92 -11.74
C VAL A 122 0.66 16.18 -11.98
N ASN A 123 1.83 16.30 -11.35
CA ASN A 123 2.71 17.44 -11.61
C ASN A 123 3.10 17.51 -13.09
N ILE A 124 3.59 16.39 -13.63
CA ILE A 124 4.01 16.29 -15.03
C ILE A 124 2.87 16.66 -15.98
N LEU A 125 1.68 16.11 -15.74
CA LEU A 125 0.51 16.34 -16.60
C LEU A 125 0.07 17.80 -16.58
N VAL A 126 -0.03 18.41 -15.40
CA VAL A 126 -0.42 19.83 -15.28
C VAL A 126 0.63 20.75 -15.88
N ASP A 127 1.92 20.50 -15.62
CA ASP A 127 3.02 21.29 -16.19
C ASP A 127 3.06 21.19 -17.72
N TYR A 128 2.78 20.01 -18.27
CA TYR A 128 2.68 19.79 -19.71
C TYR A 128 1.51 20.58 -20.31
N MET A 129 0.33 20.54 -19.67
CA MET A 129 -0.83 21.31 -20.13
C MET A 129 -0.59 22.82 -20.09
N GLN A 130 0.06 23.33 -19.03
CA GLN A 130 0.45 24.74 -18.92
C GLN A 130 1.36 25.17 -20.07
N LYS A 131 2.37 24.36 -20.39
CA LYS A 131 3.29 24.62 -21.50
C LYS A 131 2.57 24.62 -22.85
N GLN A 132 1.67 23.65 -23.08
CA GLN A 132 0.98 23.50 -24.36
C GLN A 132 -0.04 24.63 -24.63
N ILE A 133 -0.68 25.13 -23.58
CA ILE A 133 -1.66 26.22 -23.69
C ILE A 133 -0.95 27.58 -23.94
N GLY A 134 0.40 27.61 -23.92
CA GLY A 134 1.16 28.81 -24.22
C GLY A 134 0.90 29.93 -23.22
N SER A 135 0.34 29.62 -22.04
CA SER A 135 0.06 30.60 -21.03
C SER A 135 1.40 31.13 -20.54
N SER A 136 1.81 32.28 -21.07
CA SER A 136 2.67 33.17 -20.33
C SER A 136 2.03 33.31 -18.95
N SER A 137 2.79 33.04 -17.90
CA SER A 137 2.37 32.84 -16.51
C SER A 137 1.72 34.07 -15.84
N SER A 138 1.14 34.96 -16.65
CA SER A 138 0.76 36.33 -16.35
C SER A 138 -0.75 36.51 -16.20
N GLU A 139 -1.59 35.57 -16.69
CA GLU A 139 -3.04 35.65 -16.50
C GLU A 139 -3.47 34.96 -15.19
N PRO A 140 -3.99 35.71 -14.19
CA PRO A 140 -4.36 35.15 -12.89
C PRO A 140 -5.40 34.02 -12.96
N LEU A 141 -6.32 34.12 -13.93
CA LEU A 141 -7.38 33.13 -14.14
C LEU A 141 -6.81 31.79 -14.59
N MET A 142 -5.87 31.80 -15.54
CA MET A 142 -5.26 30.59 -16.07
C MET A 142 -4.44 29.87 -14.99
N THR A 143 -3.67 30.61 -14.21
CA THR A 143 -2.93 30.07 -13.06
C THR A 143 -3.88 29.45 -12.03
N ALA A 144 -5.02 30.09 -11.74
CA ALA A 144 -6.03 29.55 -10.84
C ALA A 144 -6.63 28.22 -11.36
N ILE A 145 -6.98 28.14 -12.65
CA ILE A 145 -7.50 26.90 -13.26
C ILE A 145 -6.52 25.74 -13.09
N PHE A 146 -5.25 25.96 -13.41
CA PHE A 146 -4.25 24.89 -13.30
C PHE A 146 -3.96 24.47 -11.86
N ASN A 147 -3.99 25.41 -10.91
CA ASN A 147 -3.84 25.09 -9.50
C ASN A 147 -5.03 24.27 -8.98
N VAL A 148 -6.26 24.64 -9.33
CA VAL A 148 -7.46 23.87 -9.00
C VAL A 148 -7.42 22.49 -9.66
N LEU A 149 -6.98 22.38 -10.92
CA LEU A 149 -6.82 21.11 -11.62
C LEU A 149 -5.79 20.21 -10.92
N ARG A 150 -4.60 20.74 -10.63
CA ARG A 150 -3.54 20.02 -9.90
C ARG A 150 -4.07 19.48 -8.57
N PHE A 151 -4.76 20.34 -7.83
CA PHE A 151 -5.31 19.96 -6.55
C PHE A 151 -6.43 18.93 -6.66
N GLY A 152 -7.37 19.10 -7.59
CA GLY A 152 -8.46 18.14 -7.82
C GLY A 152 -7.93 16.76 -8.21
N LEU A 153 -6.86 16.71 -9.01
CA LEU A 153 -6.18 15.47 -9.36
C LEU A 153 -5.45 14.85 -8.16
N TYR A 154 -4.79 15.64 -7.32
CA TYR A 154 -4.24 15.15 -6.04
C TYR A 154 -5.32 14.57 -5.15
N ALA A 155 -6.46 15.26 -5.01
CA ALA A 155 -7.60 14.81 -4.23
C ALA A 155 -8.09 13.45 -4.73
N ALA A 156 -8.27 13.30 -6.05
CA ALA A 156 -8.69 12.04 -6.66
C ALA A 156 -7.70 10.91 -6.38
N ILE A 157 -6.39 11.16 -6.53
CA ILE A 157 -5.34 10.17 -6.26
C ILE A 157 -5.30 9.74 -4.80
N ILE A 158 -5.38 10.71 -3.89
CA ILE A 158 -5.41 10.43 -2.45
C ILE A 158 -6.66 9.64 -2.09
N THR A 159 -7.82 9.98 -2.65
CA THR A 159 -9.07 9.25 -2.43
C THR A 159 -8.99 7.81 -2.93
N VAL A 160 -8.45 7.57 -4.13
CA VAL A 160 -8.29 6.20 -4.67
C VAL A 160 -7.25 5.41 -3.87
N ALA A 161 -6.13 6.04 -3.49
CA ALA A 161 -5.12 5.40 -2.65
C ALA A 161 -5.69 5.04 -1.26
N ALA A 162 -6.47 5.94 -0.67
CA ALA A 162 -7.17 5.69 0.58
C ALA A 162 -8.16 4.54 0.40
N ALA A 163 -8.99 4.56 -0.67
CA ALA A 163 -9.94 3.50 -1.06
C ALA A 163 -9.28 2.10 -1.06
N LEU A 164 -8.07 2.02 -1.60
CA LEU A 164 -7.26 0.80 -1.64
C LEU A 164 -6.71 0.40 -0.25
N ALA A 165 -6.17 1.35 0.52
CA ALA A 165 -5.38 1.07 1.73
C ALA A 165 -6.13 1.12 3.06
N ILE A 166 -7.26 1.77 3.21
CA ILE A 166 -7.89 1.97 4.53
C ILE A 166 -9.21 1.20 4.62
N PHE A 167 -9.94 1.15 3.52
CA PHE A 167 -11.37 0.84 3.58
C PHE A 167 -11.73 -0.62 3.33
N SER A 168 -10.76 -1.49 3.02
CA SER A 168 -10.98 -2.94 3.11
C SER A 168 -10.96 -3.46 4.56
N VAL A 169 -10.51 -2.64 5.52
CA VAL A 169 -10.36 -3.03 6.94
C VAL A 169 -11.34 -2.27 7.85
N ILE A 170 -11.77 -1.06 7.46
CA ILE A 170 -12.68 -0.21 8.25
C ILE A 170 -13.98 0.05 7.47
N PRO A 171 -15.11 -0.62 7.79
CA PRO A 171 -16.36 -0.51 7.03
C PRO A 171 -17.10 0.83 7.15
N TYR A 172 -16.72 1.70 8.10
CA TYR A 172 -17.55 2.84 8.54
C TYR A 172 -17.06 4.21 8.04
N VAL A 173 -16.05 4.27 7.18
CA VAL A 173 -15.54 5.54 6.66
C VAL A 173 -15.74 5.53 5.14
N ASP A 174 -16.44 6.52 4.60
CA ASP A 174 -16.66 6.64 3.15
C ASP A 174 -15.41 7.28 2.49
N PRO A 175 -14.80 6.67 1.44
CA PRO A 175 -13.68 7.24 0.71
C PRO A 175 -13.90 8.68 0.22
N TYR A 176 -15.15 9.03 -0.09
CA TYR A 176 -15.51 10.37 -0.55
C TYR A 176 -15.39 11.44 0.54
N VAL A 177 -15.27 11.08 1.82
CA VAL A 177 -15.00 12.05 2.90
C VAL A 177 -13.66 12.73 2.68
N PHE A 178 -12.62 11.99 2.26
CA PHE A 178 -11.32 12.60 1.95
C PHE A 178 -11.44 13.55 0.77
N TYR A 179 -12.16 13.16 -0.28
CA TYR A 179 -12.41 14.03 -1.43
C TYR A 179 -13.15 15.32 -1.01
N ALA A 180 -14.19 15.19 -0.19
CA ALA A 180 -15.00 16.31 0.29
C ALA A 180 -14.23 17.24 1.22
N VAL A 181 -13.41 16.72 2.14
CA VAL A 181 -12.55 17.52 3.03
C VAL A 181 -11.50 18.28 2.23
N ILE A 182 -10.86 17.59 1.28
CA ILE A 182 -9.81 18.15 0.44
C ILE A 182 -10.40 19.26 -0.47
N LEU A 183 -11.54 19.01 -1.13
CA LEU A 183 -12.24 20.05 -1.90
C LEU A 183 -12.74 21.22 -1.03
N GLY A 184 -13.29 20.91 0.14
CA GLY A 184 -13.74 21.93 1.09
C GLY A 184 -12.61 22.88 1.50
N ALA A 185 -11.41 22.34 1.75
CA ALA A 185 -10.23 23.14 2.06
C ALA A 185 -9.82 24.08 0.92
N VAL A 186 -10.02 23.70 -0.35
CA VAL A 186 -9.74 24.59 -1.50
C VAL A 186 -10.73 25.70 -1.61
N ILE A 187 -12.02 25.39 -1.51
CA ILE A 187 -13.07 26.40 -1.58
C ILE A 187 -12.82 27.46 -0.50
N LEU A 188 -12.40 27.02 0.69
CA LEU A 188 -12.09 27.90 1.82
C LEU A 188 -10.76 28.68 1.64
N TYR A 189 -9.79 28.13 0.93
CA TYR A 189 -8.54 28.82 0.60
C TYR A 189 -8.69 29.80 -0.59
N ALA A 190 -9.63 29.54 -1.50
CA ALA A 190 -9.89 30.34 -2.69
C ALA A 190 -10.96 31.44 -2.48
N ALA A 191 -11.66 31.44 -1.35
CA ALA A 191 -12.64 32.45 -0.92
C ALA A 191 -11.98 33.52 -0.06
#